data_AF-A0A2P2IF68-F1
#
_entry.id   AF-A0A2P2IF68-F1
#
_cell.length_a   1.000
_cell.length_b   1.000
_cell.length_c   1.000
_cell.angle_alpha   90.00
_cell.angle_beta   90.00
_cell.angle_gamma   90.00
#
_symmetry.space_group_name_H-M   'P 1'
#
loop_
_entity.id
_entity.type
_entity.pdbx_description
1 polymer ?
#
loop_
_entity_poly.entity_id
_entity_poly.type
_entity_poly.pdbx_seq_one_letter_code
_entity_poly.pdbx_strand_id
1 'polypeptide(L)'
;FRNMCVMSGCDYLQSLPGIGLAKACKFFSLTTNTDTFNVLCKIPAYLKMPQLEVTLAYRESFMRAVSTFLHQLVFCPRERLLRPLNNLDDGSSPEDHPYAGMFMGHKEALQIALGNIDIQSKKLVDNFDPDNYQAPAMKSSSWSKSGDEIADPYSIWQPDYDRSVHY
;
A
#
# COMPACT_ATOMS: atom_id res chain seq x y z
N PHE A 1 6.19 -14.35 -5.66
CA PHE A 1 6.63 -13.03 -6.15
C PHE A 1 7.03 -12.08 -5.02
N ARG A 2 6.12 -11.63 -4.14
CA ARG A 2 6.44 -10.68 -3.04
C ARG A 2 7.71 -10.99 -2.25
N ASN A 3 7.86 -12.22 -1.75
CA ASN A 3 9.05 -12.63 -0.97
C ASN A 3 10.36 -12.48 -1.75
N MET A 4 10.34 -12.74 -3.06
CA MET A 4 11.51 -12.56 -3.92
C MET A 4 11.90 -11.08 -3.99
N CYS A 5 10.94 -10.17 -4.19
CA CYS A 5 11.18 -8.73 -4.25
C CYS A 5 11.73 -8.19 -2.93
N VAL A 6 11.17 -8.63 -1.79
CA VAL A 6 11.68 -8.24 -0.46
C VAL A 6 13.11 -8.74 -0.27
N MET A 7 13.39 -10.01 -0.61
CA MET A 7 14.73 -10.61 -0.42
C MET A 7 15.78 -9.98 -1.33
N SER A 8 15.41 -9.55 -2.53
CA SER A 8 16.31 -8.87 -3.47
C SER A 8 16.66 -7.44 -3.06
N GLY A 9 16.07 -6.93 -1.98
CA GLY A 9 16.22 -5.56 -1.52
C GLY A 9 15.03 -4.69 -1.94
N CYS A 10 14.51 -3.94 -0.99
CA CYS A 10 13.42 -2.96 -1.17
C CYS A 10 13.58 -1.83 -0.15
N ASP A 11 12.72 -0.82 -0.22
CA ASP A 11 12.78 0.35 0.68
C ASP A 11 12.56 -0.02 2.16
N TYR A 12 11.89 -1.13 2.44
CA TYR A 12 11.65 -1.62 3.80
C TYR A 12 12.77 -2.52 4.34
N LEU A 13 13.60 -3.09 3.46
CA LEU A 13 14.65 -4.04 3.83
C LEU A 13 15.75 -4.05 2.79
N GLN A 14 16.97 -3.71 3.24
CA GLN A 14 18.16 -3.90 2.43
C GLN A 14 18.44 -5.39 2.18
N SER A 15 18.81 -5.74 0.96
CA SER A 15 19.21 -7.11 0.61
C SER A 15 20.44 -7.56 1.37
N LEU A 16 20.56 -8.87 1.58
CA LEU A 16 21.82 -9.48 2.01
C LEU A 16 22.93 -9.27 0.97
N PRO A 17 24.21 -9.18 1.38
CA PRO A 17 25.33 -8.99 0.46
C PRO A 17 25.37 -10.02 -0.66
N GLY A 18 25.41 -9.53 -1.90
CA GLY A 18 25.45 -10.39 -3.09
C GLY A 18 24.16 -11.15 -3.38
N ILE A 19 23.02 -10.78 -2.77
CA ILE A 19 21.69 -11.28 -3.09
C ILE A 19 20.91 -10.22 -3.87
N GLY A 20 20.52 -10.56 -5.10
CA GLY A 20 19.61 -9.76 -5.93
C GLY A 20 18.49 -10.61 -6.51
N LEU A 21 17.70 -10.06 -7.44
CA LEU A 21 16.51 -10.71 -8.01
C LEU A 21 16.75 -12.14 -8.50
N ALA A 22 17.82 -12.40 -9.25
CA ALA A 22 18.11 -13.73 -9.79
C ALA A 22 18.31 -14.78 -8.68
N LYS A 23 19.04 -14.41 -7.61
CA LYS A 23 19.30 -15.31 -6.47
C LYS A 23 18.08 -15.45 -5.57
N ALA A 24 17.32 -14.38 -5.35
CA ALA A 24 16.05 -14.43 -4.64
C ALA A 24 15.03 -15.33 -5.35
N CYS A 25 14.91 -15.20 -6.68
CA CYS A 25 14.05 -16.04 -7.50
C CYS A 25 14.47 -17.51 -7.38
N LYS A 26 15.77 -17.80 -7.57
CA LYS A 26 16.31 -19.16 -7.43
C LYS A 26 16.05 -19.77 -6.05
N PHE A 27 16.23 -18.99 -4.97
CA PHE A 27 15.96 -19.49 -3.63
C PHE A 27 14.50 -19.87 -3.46
N PHE A 28 13.59 -18.96 -3.82
CA PHE A 28 12.14 -19.19 -3.68
C PHE A 28 11.59 -20.24 -4.66
N SER A 29 12.24 -20.49 -5.80
CA SER A 29 11.86 -21.57 -6.71
C SER A 29 12.30 -22.96 -6.21
N LEU A 30 13.29 -23.02 -5.31
CA LEU A 30 13.82 -24.29 -4.76
C LEU A 30 13.17 -24.68 -3.42
N THR A 31 12.50 -23.77 -2.74
CA THR A 31 11.81 -24.06 -1.48
C THR A 31 10.33 -24.33 -1.71
N THR A 32 9.82 -25.37 -1.06
CA THR A 32 8.38 -25.65 -0.93
C THR A 32 7.87 -25.42 0.50
N ASN A 33 8.75 -25.06 1.44
CA ASN A 33 8.38 -24.82 2.83
C ASN A 33 7.63 -23.47 2.95
N THR A 34 6.44 -23.51 3.52
CA THR A 34 5.56 -22.36 3.75
C THR A 34 6.01 -21.48 4.92
N ASP A 35 6.78 -22.05 5.86
CA ASP A 35 7.41 -21.32 6.97
C ASP A 35 8.58 -20.49 6.44
N THR A 36 8.21 -19.32 5.91
CA THR A 36 9.15 -18.38 5.32
C THR A 36 10.16 -17.89 6.35
N PHE A 37 9.76 -17.70 7.60
CA PHE A 37 10.69 -17.25 8.63
C PHE A 37 11.83 -18.25 8.83
N ASN A 38 11.51 -19.54 8.98
CA ASN A 38 12.53 -20.58 9.20
C ASN A 38 13.28 -20.98 7.93
N VAL A 39 12.68 -20.90 6.74
CA VAL A 39 13.43 -21.23 5.52
C VAL A 39 14.55 -20.24 5.21
N LEU A 40 14.41 -18.96 5.58
CA LEU A 40 15.42 -17.92 5.31
C LEU A 40 16.80 -18.25 5.90
N CYS A 41 16.89 -18.98 7.02
CA CYS A 41 18.21 -19.38 7.56
C CYS A 41 18.97 -20.34 6.63
N LYS A 42 18.28 -20.96 5.66
CA LYS A 42 18.87 -21.90 4.69
C LYS A 42 19.36 -21.22 3.41
N ILE A 43 19.23 -19.89 3.26
CA ILE A 43 19.74 -19.15 2.09
C ILE A 43 21.21 -19.51 1.78
N PRO A 44 22.15 -19.54 2.76
CA PRO A 44 23.56 -19.86 2.50
C PRO A 44 23.74 -21.24 1.85
N ALA A 45 22.97 -22.24 2.32
CA ALA A 45 23.03 -23.60 1.81
C ALA A 45 22.44 -23.71 0.39
N TYR A 46 21.24 -23.16 0.17
CA TYR A 46 20.53 -23.26 -1.11
C TYR A 46 21.23 -22.49 -2.24
N LEU A 47 21.90 -21.38 -1.90
CA LEU A 47 22.62 -20.55 -2.86
C LEU A 47 24.12 -20.84 -2.94
N LYS A 48 24.62 -21.82 -2.18
CA LYS A 48 26.05 -22.19 -2.11
C LYS A 48 26.94 -21.00 -1.72
N MET A 49 26.53 -20.25 -0.70
CA MET A 49 27.21 -19.07 -0.16
C MET A 49 27.54 -19.30 1.32
N PRO A 50 28.50 -20.17 1.68
CA PRO A 50 28.73 -20.61 3.07
C PRO A 50 29.17 -19.49 4.03
N GLN A 51 29.73 -18.39 3.50
CA GLN A 51 30.16 -17.23 4.29
C GLN A 51 29.04 -16.19 4.50
N LEU A 52 27.86 -16.40 3.91
CA LEU A 52 26.74 -15.47 4.05
C LEU A 52 26.05 -15.72 5.39
N GLU A 53 26.04 -14.69 6.25
CA GLU A 53 25.29 -14.73 7.50
C GLU A 53 23.84 -14.27 7.29
N VAL A 54 22.88 -15.02 7.83
CA VAL A 54 21.47 -14.64 7.89
C VAL A 54 21.06 -14.49 9.35
N THR A 55 21.14 -13.27 9.86
CA THR A 55 20.87 -12.98 11.27
C THR A 55 19.37 -13.12 11.61
N LEU A 56 19.07 -13.29 12.90
CA LEU A 56 17.69 -13.25 13.40
C LEU A 56 17.02 -11.91 13.06
N ALA A 57 17.74 -10.79 13.26
CA ALA A 57 17.25 -9.45 12.98
C ALA A 57 16.87 -9.25 11.49
N TYR A 58 17.65 -9.82 10.57
CA TYR A 58 17.31 -9.78 9.15
C TYR A 58 16.00 -10.53 8.87
N ARG A 59 15.82 -11.72 9.47
CA ARG A 59 14.60 -12.53 9.29
C ARG A 59 13.37 -11.84 9.86
N GLU A 60 13.48 -11.21 11.03
CA GLU A 60 12.39 -10.42 11.61
C GLU A 60 12.05 -9.22 10.72
N SER A 61 13.05 -8.49 10.23
CA SER A 61 12.86 -7.35 9.35
C SER A 61 12.27 -7.77 8.00
N PHE A 62 12.61 -8.95 7.51
CA PHE A 62 11.98 -9.57 6.34
C PHE A 62 10.49 -9.80 6.55
N MET A 63 10.10 -10.36 7.69
CA MET A 63 8.68 -10.56 8.00
C MET A 63 7.94 -9.23 8.14
N ARG A 64 8.55 -8.21 8.76
CA ARG A 64 7.98 -6.85 8.83
C ARG A 64 7.81 -6.24 7.43
N ALA A 65 8.80 -6.36 6.55
CA ALA A 65 8.72 -5.87 5.18
C ALA A 65 7.60 -6.57 4.38
N VAL A 66 7.49 -7.90 4.50
CA VAL A 66 6.39 -8.68 3.89
C VAL A 66 5.03 -8.24 4.43
N SER A 67 4.92 -8.05 5.74
CA SER A 67 3.70 -7.55 6.40
C SER A 67 3.35 -6.14 5.94
N THR A 68 4.34 -5.26 5.76
CA THR A 68 4.14 -3.89 5.24
C THR A 68 3.53 -3.94 3.84
N PHE A 69 4.06 -4.75 2.92
CA PHE A 69 3.47 -4.93 1.58
C PHE A 69 2.03 -5.46 1.59
N LEU A 70 1.62 -6.17 2.65
CA LEU A 70 0.28 -6.74 2.77
C LEU A 70 -0.70 -5.78 3.45
N HIS A 71 -0.27 -5.12 4.51
CA HIS A 71 -1.18 -4.49 5.47
C HIS A 71 -0.90 -3.00 5.67
N GLN A 72 -0.08 -2.39 4.81
CA GLN A 72 0.10 -0.95 4.82
C GLN A 72 -1.25 -0.24 4.85
N LEU A 73 -1.40 0.74 5.75
CA LEU A 73 -2.63 1.51 5.87
C LEU A 73 -2.88 2.32 4.60
N VAL A 74 -4.10 2.21 4.08
CA VAL A 74 -4.60 2.92 2.92
C VAL A 74 -5.94 3.55 3.24
N PHE A 75 -6.27 4.63 2.54
CA PHE A 75 -7.60 5.22 2.62
C PHE A 75 -8.52 4.61 1.56
N CYS A 76 -9.63 4.01 1.99
CA CYS A 76 -10.67 3.53 1.08
C CYS A 76 -11.63 4.68 0.76
N PRO A 77 -11.64 5.25 -0.45
CA PRO A 77 -12.44 6.43 -0.76
C PRO A 77 -13.95 6.15 -0.82
N ARG A 78 -14.34 4.89 -1.03
CA ARG A 78 -15.76 4.48 -1.10
C ARG A 78 -16.41 4.36 0.27
N GLU A 79 -15.68 3.78 1.23
CA GLU A 79 -16.13 3.63 2.62
C GLU A 79 -15.73 4.83 3.48
N ARG A 80 -14.78 5.65 3.00
CA ARG A 80 -14.17 6.77 3.71
C ARG A 80 -13.47 6.33 5.00
N LEU A 81 -12.82 5.17 4.96
CA LEU A 81 -12.13 4.55 6.09
C LEU A 81 -10.65 4.39 5.81
N LEU A 82 -9.82 4.76 6.78
CA LEU A 82 -8.46 4.27 6.91
C LEU A 82 -8.48 2.78 7.28
N ARG A 83 -7.90 1.92 6.46
CA ARG A 83 -7.87 0.47 6.67
C ARG A 83 -6.61 -0.17 6.07
N PRO A 84 -6.20 -1.37 6.49
CA PRO A 84 -5.13 -2.11 5.84
C PRO A 84 -5.42 -2.38 4.36
N LEU A 85 -4.37 -2.45 3.54
CA LEU A 85 -4.49 -2.79 2.11
C LEU A 85 -5.15 -4.17 1.89
N ASN A 86 -4.75 -5.17 2.67
CA ASN A 86 -5.41 -6.48 2.77
C ASN A 86 -5.86 -6.70 4.21
N ASN A 87 -6.97 -7.42 4.38
CA ASN A 87 -7.50 -7.79 5.70
C ASN A 87 -6.41 -8.43 6.56
N LEU A 88 -6.39 -8.06 7.84
CA LEU A 88 -5.55 -8.69 8.83
C LEU A 88 -6.13 -10.06 9.19
N ASP A 89 -5.28 -10.92 9.76
CA ASP A 89 -5.72 -12.19 10.33
C ASP A 89 -6.58 -11.96 11.58
N ASP A 90 -7.43 -12.94 11.91
CA ASP A 90 -8.33 -12.85 13.06
C ASP A 90 -7.56 -12.54 14.35
N GLY A 91 -7.94 -11.45 15.03
CA GLY A 91 -7.34 -11.02 16.29
C GLY A 91 -6.13 -10.07 16.17
N SER A 92 -5.70 -9.73 14.95
CA SER A 92 -4.72 -8.66 14.71
C SER A 92 -5.44 -7.33 14.42
N SER A 93 -4.87 -6.24 14.95
CA SER A 93 -5.33 -4.87 14.70
C SER A 93 -4.26 -4.04 13.99
N PRO A 94 -4.63 -2.98 13.26
CA PRO A 94 -3.65 -2.10 12.64
C PRO A 94 -2.65 -1.48 13.63
N GLU A 95 -3.07 -1.33 14.89
CA GLU A 95 -2.26 -0.76 15.98
C GLU A 95 -1.09 -1.68 16.37
N ASP A 96 -1.20 -2.99 16.13
CA ASP A 96 -0.14 -3.97 16.35
C ASP A 96 1.00 -3.85 15.31
N HIS A 97 0.76 -3.11 14.22
CA HIS A 97 1.66 -2.99 13.07
C HIS A 97 2.01 -1.52 12.77
N PRO A 98 2.56 -0.75 13.74
CA PRO A 98 2.81 0.69 13.55
C PRO A 98 3.81 1.00 12.41
N TYR A 99 4.67 0.03 12.07
CA TYR A 99 5.59 0.12 10.94
C TYR A 99 4.89 0.10 9.57
N ALA A 100 3.65 -0.39 9.50
CA ALA A 100 2.82 -0.41 8.30
C ALA A 100 1.90 0.83 8.19
N GLY A 101 2.09 1.81 9.07
CA GLY A 101 1.32 3.04 9.13
C GLY A 101 0.63 3.21 10.48
N MET A 102 0.56 4.45 10.94
CA MET A 102 -0.10 4.79 12.20
C MET A 102 -1.59 5.01 11.98
N PHE A 103 -2.43 4.34 12.78
CA PHE A 103 -3.87 4.56 12.72
C PHE A 103 -4.23 5.90 13.38
N MET A 104 -4.71 6.86 12.60
CA MET A 104 -5.06 8.21 13.06
C MET A 104 -6.57 8.45 13.13
N GLY A 105 -7.37 7.41 12.88
CA GLY A 105 -8.82 7.50 12.82
C GLY A 105 -9.35 7.97 11.45
N HIS A 106 -10.57 7.55 11.14
CA HIS A 106 -11.15 7.71 9.80
C HIS A 106 -11.45 9.17 9.43
N LYS A 107 -11.85 10.00 10.40
CA LYS A 107 -12.18 11.42 10.16
C LYS A 107 -10.96 12.23 9.77
N GLU A 108 -9.85 12.07 10.50
CA GLU A 108 -8.60 12.76 10.17
C GLU A 108 -8.04 12.24 8.85
N ALA A 109 -8.04 10.91 8.64
CA ALA A 109 -7.61 10.31 7.38
C ALA A 109 -8.42 10.80 6.17
N LEU A 110 -9.73 10.98 6.32
CA LEU A 110 -10.59 11.56 5.29
C LEU A 110 -10.15 12.99 4.94
N GLN A 111 -9.91 13.83 5.95
CA GLN A 111 -9.49 15.22 5.71
C GLN A 111 -8.08 15.32 5.10
N ILE A 112 -7.18 14.41 5.44
CA ILE A 112 -5.87 14.29 4.77
C ILE A 112 -6.06 13.83 3.32
N ALA A 113 -6.90 12.82 3.08
CA ALA A 113 -7.16 12.32 1.73
C ALA A 113 -7.83 13.36 0.81
N LEU A 114 -8.60 14.28 1.37
CA LEU A 114 -9.19 15.42 0.67
C LEU A 114 -8.21 16.58 0.44
N GLY A 115 -7.03 16.55 1.05
CA GLY A 115 -6.07 17.65 1.01
C GLY A 115 -6.39 18.82 1.94
N ASN A 116 -7.42 18.69 2.79
CA ASN A 116 -7.82 19.73 3.75
C ASN A 116 -6.86 19.85 4.92
N ILE A 117 -6.19 18.75 5.31
CA ILE A 117 -5.17 18.74 6.37
C ILE A 117 -3.79 18.55 5.76
N ASP A 118 -2.86 19.45 6.10
CA ASP A 118 -1.45 19.30 5.74
C ASP A 118 -0.78 18.17 6.54
N ILE A 119 -0.06 17.30 5.84
CA ILE A 119 0.49 16.06 6.41
C ILE A 119 1.56 16.36 7.47
N GLN A 120 2.33 17.43 7.30
CA GLN A 120 3.46 17.76 8.17
C GLN A 120 3.02 18.58 9.40
N SER A 121 2.30 19.67 9.20
CA SER A 121 1.87 20.60 10.26
C SER A 121 0.60 20.15 10.98
N LYS A 122 -0.17 19.22 10.39
CA LYS A 122 -1.47 18.75 10.90
C LYS A 122 -2.53 19.84 11.01
N LYS A 123 -2.34 20.96 10.31
CA LYS A 123 -3.29 22.07 10.31
C LYS A 123 -4.25 21.95 9.15
N LEU A 124 -5.45 22.49 9.35
CA LEU A 124 -6.41 22.72 8.28
C LEU A 124 -5.85 23.79 7.34
N VAL A 125 -5.74 23.45 6.06
CA VAL A 125 -5.23 24.32 4.99
C VAL A 125 -6.25 24.54 3.87
N ASP A 126 -7.27 23.68 3.78
CA ASP A 126 -8.37 23.78 2.81
C ASP A 126 -9.68 23.25 3.44
N ASN A 127 -10.81 23.39 2.76
CA ASN A 127 -12.14 22.98 3.22
C ASN A 127 -12.99 22.32 2.12
N PHE A 128 -12.36 21.65 1.16
CA PHE A 128 -13.06 20.94 0.10
C PHE A 128 -14.00 19.88 0.66
N ASP A 129 -15.24 19.89 0.21
CA ASP A 129 -16.27 18.91 0.54
C ASP A 129 -16.89 18.33 -0.74
N PRO A 130 -16.54 17.09 -1.10
CA PRO A 130 -17.07 16.44 -2.30
C PRO A 130 -18.57 16.10 -2.25
N ASP A 131 -19.20 16.08 -1.07
CA ASP A 131 -20.66 15.85 -0.98
C ASP A 131 -21.45 17.09 -1.39
N ASN A 132 -20.85 18.27 -1.20
CA ASN A 132 -21.44 19.56 -1.50
C ASN A 132 -20.81 20.23 -2.72
N TYR A 133 -19.87 19.55 -3.40
CA TYR A 133 -19.16 20.11 -4.53
C TYR A 133 -20.07 20.23 -5.76
N GLN A 134 -20.30 21.47 -6.19
CA GLN A 134 -20.90 21.76 -7.48
C GLN A 134 -19.80 22.22 -8.44
N ALA A 135 -19.56 21.42 -9.48
CA ALA A 135 -18.61 21.79 -10.52
C ALA A 135 -19.01 23.15 -11.11
N PRO A 136 -18.10 24.14 -11.15
CA PRO A 136 -18.43 25.43 -11.75
C PRO A 136 -18.83 25.23 -13.21
N ALA A 137 -19.86 25.96 -13.65
CA ALA A 137 -20.25 25.94 -15.05
C ALA A 137 -19.02 26.25 -15.93
N MET A 138 -18.68 25.32 -16.81
CA MET A 138 -17.49 25.39 -17.64
C MET A 138 -17.59 26.60 -18.57
N LYS A 139 -16.89 27.70 -18.25
CA LYS A 139 -16.83 28.88 -19.13
C LYS A 139 -15.75 28.63 -20.18
N SER A 140 -16.06 27.83 -21.21
CA SER A 140 -15.20 27.79 -22.40
C SER A 140 -15.43 29.09 -23.17
N SER A 141 -14.55 30.08 -22.97
CA SER A 141 -14.40 31.14 -23.96
C SER A 141 -13.70 30.49 -25.17
N SER A 142 -14.49 30.13 -26.18
CA SER A 142 -14.03 29.74 -27.52
C SER A 142 -13.48 28.31 -27.69
N TRP A 143 -14.37 27.33 -27.69
CA TRP A 143 -14.43 26.30 -28.75
C TRP A 143 -15.70 25.48 -28.61
N SER A 144 -16.77 25.98 -29.21
CA SER A 144 -17.98 25.19 -29.47
C SER A 144 -17.68 24.21 -30.60
N LYS A 145 -17.22 23.00 -30.26
CA LYS A 145 -17.41 21.84 -31.14
C LYS A 145 -18.47 20.95 -30.52
N SER A 146 -19.66 21.04 -31.11
CA SER A 146 -20.76 20.10 -30.92
C SER A 146 -20.25 18.71 -31.28
N GLY A 147 -20.04 17.84 -30.29
CA GLY A 147 -19.67 16.45 -30.53
C GLY A 147 -18.61 15.85 -29.61
N ASP A 148 -17.97 16.62 -28.72
CA ASP A 148 -17.12 16.02 -27.70
C ASP A 148 -18.01 15.41 -26.62
N GLU A 149 -18.12 14.08 -26.60
CA GLU A 149 -18.63 13.32 -25.45
C GLU A 149 -17.66 13.57 -24.29
N ILE A 150 -17.99 14.57 -23.48
CA ILE A 150 -17.25 14.90 -22.27
C ILE A 150 -17.42 13.71 -21.33
N ALA A 151 -16.29 13.16 -20.86
CA ALA A 151 -16.27 12.07 -19.91
C ALA A 151 -17.24 12.34 -18.75
N ASP A 152 -18.06 11.33 -18.47
CA ASP A 152 -19.15 11.40 -17.52
C ASP A 152 -18.68 11.92 -16.14
N PRO A 153 -19.32 12.96 -15.56
CA PRO A 153 -18.91 13.57 -14.29
C PRO A 153 -19.23 12.70 -13.06
N TYR A 154 -19.37 11.38 -13.20
CA TYR A 154 -19.68 10.46 -12.10
C TYR A 154 -18.54 10.43 -11.08
N SER A 155 -18.61 11.34 -10.11
CA SER A 155 -17.78 11.29 -8.92
C SER A 155 -18.16 10.04 -8.14
N ILE A 156 -17.16 9.29 -7.70
CA ILE A 156 -17.33 8.11 -6.84
C ILE A 156 -18.11 8.41 -5.53
N TRP A 157 -18.32 9.68 -5.21
CA TRP A 157 -18.96 10.15 -3.98
C TRP A 157 -20.36 10.71 -4.22
N GLN A 158 -20.82 10.80 -5.46
CA GLN A 158 -22.20 11.14 -5.76
C GLN A 158 -23.17 10.05 -5.28
N PRO A 159 -24.41 10.41 -4.85
CA PRO A 159 -25.39 9.44 -4.35
C PRO A 159 -25.80 8.37 -5.38
N ASP A 160 -25.78 8.72 -6.67
CA ASP A 160 -26.15 7.88 -7.81
C ASP A 160 -24.99 7.05 -8.37
N TYR A 161 -23.79 7.16 -7.79
CA TYR A 161 -22.65 6.34 -8.20
C TYR A 161 -22.90 4.85 -7.89
N ASP A 162 -23.02 4.02 -8.93
CA ASP A 162 -23.19 2.58 -8.77
C ASP A 162 -21.92 1.93 -8.22
N ARG A 163 -22.06 1.46 -6.99
CA ARG A 163 -20.99 0.85 -6.22
C ARG A 163 -20.73 -0.61 -6.64
N SER A 164 -21.57 -1.24 -7.44
CA SER A 164 -21.50 -2.67 -7.76
C SER A 164 -20.67 -3.05 -8.99
N VAL A 165 -20.29 -2.09 -9.84
CA VAL A 165 -19.83 -2.35 -11.23
C VAL A 165 -18.36 -2.78 -11.37
N HIS A 166 -17.55 -2.83 -10.31
CA HIS A 166 -16.09 -3.01 -10.43
C HIS A 166 -15.48 -4.12 -9.55
N TYR A 167 -16.19 -5.24 -9.39
CA TYR A 167 -15.66 -6.47 -8.77
C TYR A 167 -15.59 -7.63 -9.76
#